data_AF-A0A497LSZ9-F1
#
_entry.id   AF-A0A497LSZ9-F1
#
_cell.length_a   1.000
_cell.length_b   1.000
_cell.length_c   1.000
_cell.angle_alpha   90.00
_cell.angle_beta   90.00
_cell.angle_gamma   90.00
#
_symmetry.space_group_name_H-M   'P 1'
#
loop_
_entity.id
_entity.type
_entity.pdbx_description
1 polymer ?
#
loop_
_entity_poly.entity_id
_entity_poly.type
_entity_poly.pdbx_seq_one_letter_code
_entity_poly.pdbx_strand_id
1 'polypeptide(L)'
;MANEKVGAVLVVGGGVAGIQAALDLADSGFRVYMIDKKPAIGGVMSQLDKTFPTNDCSMCILAPKLVAAGRHPNITLITNAEIVGLSGEAGNFEVKILRKARYIDEEKCNGCGVCAQKCPVEAIDEYNQGLSERSAVYVLYPQAVPLKYMIDREKCIGCGTCKEVCKANAINYEEQDSIVTLKVGSIILAPGFESFDARLKSEYGYGRYPNVVTSIEFERILSASGPYSGMVLRPSDGEIPRKVAFIQCVGSRDVQVGNNYCSAACCMYAIKEAVIAKEHQSGLDCTIFFMDIRAYGKDFELYYL
;
A
#
# COMPACT_ATOMS: atom_id res chain seq x y z
N MET A 1 -20.39 -23.01 -32.61
CA MET A 1 -19.87 -21.61 -32.57
C MET A 1 -18.67 -21.66 -31.65
N ALA A 2 -17.46 -21.51 -32.19
CA ALA A 2 -16.25 -21.50 -31.37
C ALA A 2 -16.32 -20.32 -30.40
N ASN A 3 -16.03 -20.56 -29.12
CA ASN A 3 -16.08 -19.58 -28.05
C ASN A 3 -15.19 -18.39 -28.44
N GLU A 4 -15.79 -17.25 -28.83
CA GLU A 4 -15.04 -16.09 -29.30
C GLU A 4 -14.20 -15.57 -28.14
N LYS A 5 -12.87 -15.59 -28.32
CA LYS A 5 -11.94 -15.19 -27.27
C LYS A 5 -12.04 -13.69 -27.04
N VAL A 6 -12.13 -13.28 -25.78
CA VAL A 6 -12.22 -11.87 -25.40
C VAL A 6 -10.81 -11.27 -25.32
N GLY A 7 -10.52 -10.26 -26.14
CA GLY A 7 -9.24 -9.54 -26.19
C GLY A 7 -8.98 -8.58 -25.03
N ALA A 8 -9.44 -8.90 -23.81
CA ALA A 8 -9.23 -8.09 -22.62
C ALA A 8 -8.64 -8.90 -21.47
N VAL A 9 -7.86 -8.25 -20.61
CA VAL A 9 -7.20 -8.88 -19.46
C VAL A 9 -7.62 -8.20 -18.17
N LEU A 10 -7.91 -9.00 -17.13
CA LEU A 10 -8.11 -8.49 -15.77
C LEU A 10 -6.82 -8.65 -14.97
N VAL A 11 -6.33 -7.58 -14.36
CA VAL A 11 -5.21 -7.60 -13.40
C VAL A 11 -5.76 -7.34 -12.00
N VAL A 12 -5.53 -8.28 -11.08
CA VAL A 12 -6.05 -8.25 -9.71
C VAL A 12 -4.93 -7.84 -8.75
N GLY A 13 -5.00 -6.61 -8.25
CA GLY A 13 -4.02 -6.00 -7.35
C GLY A 13 -3.20 -4.93 -8.05
N GLY A 14 -3.25 -3.71 -7.53
CA GLY A 14 -2.55 -2.52 -8.03
C GLY A 14 -1.22 -2.27 -7.33
N GLY A 15 -0.53 -3.31 -6.86
CA GLY A 15 0.87 -3.20 -6.43
C GLY A 15 1.83 -3.09 -7.63
N VAL A 16 3.13 -2.92 -7.37
CA VAL A 16 4.16 -2.78 -8.43
C VAL A 16 4.11 -3.90 -9.48
N ALA A 17 3.84 -5.15 -9.07
CA ALA A 17 3.72 -6.28 -9.96
C ALA A 17 2.51 -6.17 -10.91
N GLY A 18 1.33 -5.82 -10.37
CA GLY A 18 0.12 -5.65 -11.18
C GLY A 18 0.18 -4.40 -12.07
N ILE A 19 0.77 -3.31 -11.57
CA ILE A 19 1.02 -2.10 -12.36
C ILE A 19 1.90 -2.44 -13.57
N GLN A 20 3.00 -3.15 -13.36
CA GLN A 20 3.89 -3.53 -14.45
C GLN A 20 3.19 -4.43 -15.46
N ALA A 21 2.50 -5.48 -14.99
CA ALA A 21 1.78 -6.39 -15.87
C ALA A 21 0.72 -5.67 -16.71
N ALA A 22 -0.01 -4.72 -16.13
CA ALA A 22 -1.02 -3.95 -16.84
C ALA A 22 -0.41 -3.01 -17.88
N LEU A 23 0.68 -2.32 -17.56
CA LEU A 23 1.38 -1.45 -18.51
C LEU A 23 1.88 -2.25 -19.71
N ASP A 24 2.58 -3.37 -19.48
CA ASP A 24 3.14 -4.19 -20.57
C ASP A 24 2.04 -4.75 -21.49
N LEU A 25 0.92 -5.20 -20.92
CA LEU A 25 -0.24 -5.66 -21.69
C LEU A 25 -0.89 -4.53 -22.48
N ALA A 26 -1.05 -3.37 -21.86
CA ALA A 26 -1.72 -2.23 -22.45
C ALA A 26 -0.90 -1.58 -23.59
N ASP A 27 0.43 -1.52 -23.42
CA ASP A 27 1.41 -1.10 -24.43
C ASP A 27 1.47 -2.10 -25.59
N SER A 28 1.23 -3.39 -25.31
CA SER A 28 1.07 -4.44 -26.35
C SER A 28 -0.27 -4.37 -27.09
N GLY A 29 -1.14 -3.41 -26.76
CA GLY A 29 -2.41 -3.17 -27.43
C GLY A 29 -3.63 -3.90 -26.83
N PHE A 30 -3.47 -4.59 -25.70
CA PHE A 30 -4.61 -5.24 -25.03
C PHE A 30 -5.42 -4.25 -24.20
N ARG A 31 -6.73 -4.47 -24.14
CA ARG A 31 -7.60 -3.80 -23.17
C ARG A 31 -7.34 -4.39 -21.78
N VAL A 32 -7.01 -3.56 -20.81
CA VAL A 32 -6.74 -4.01 -19.44
C VAL A 32 -7.75 -3.39 -18.47
N TYR A 33 -8.34 -4.22 -17.63
CA TYR A 33 -9.03 -3.80 -16.42
C TYR A 33 -8.11 -4.10 -15.25
N MET A 34 -7.82 -3.12 -14.40
CA MET A 34 -7.04 -3.32 -13.19
C MET A 34 -7.92 -3.01 -11.99
N ILE A 35 -8.01 -3.96 -11.07
CA ILE A 35 -8.78 -3.79 -9.84
C ILE A 35 -7.86 -3.74 -8.62
N ASP A 36 -8.25 -2.96 -7.61
CA ASP A 36 -7.59 -2.98 -6.29
C ASP A 36 -8.63 -2.85 -5.18
N LYS A 37 -8.44 -3.62 -4.10
CA LYS A 37 -9.30 -3.59 -2.91
C LYS A 37 -9.23 -2.23 -2.20
N LYS A 38 -8.07 -1.57 -2.23
CA LYS A 38 -7.85 -0.27 -1.63
C LYS A 38 -8.37 0.85 -2.54
N PRO A 39 -8.64 2.05 -1.99
CA PRO A 39 -9.13 3.19 -2.77
C PRO A 39 -8.08 3.81 -3.71
N ALA A 40 -6.84 3.29 -3.74
CA ALA A 40 -5.79 3.72 -4.66
C ALA A 40 -4.80 2.56 -4.91
N ILE A 41 -4.17 2.57 -6.08
CA ILE A 41 -3.08 1.66 -6.44
C ILE A 41 -1.77 2.09 -5.77
N GLY A 42 -0.75 1.22 -5.75
CA GLY A 42 0.59 1.46 -5.21
C GLY A 42 1.12 0.31 -4.34
N GLY A 43 0.21 -0.45 -3.71
CA GLY A 43 0.56 -1.57 -2.85
C GLY A 43 1.52 -1.19 -1.70
N VAL A 44 2.22 -2.18 -1.15
CA VAL A 44 3.17 -1.97 -0.04
C VAL A 44 4.36 -1.09 -0.46
N MET A 45 4.77 -1.15 -1.73
CA MET A 45 5.88 -0.32 -2.23
C MET A 45 5.64 1.17 -1.99
N SER A 46 4.38 1.63 -2.08
CA SER A 46 4.04 3.03 -1.77
C SER A 46 4.32 3.44 -0.33
N GLN A 47 4.35 2.48 0.63
CA GLN A 47 4.61 2.74 2.04
C GLN A 47 6.10 2.80 2.39
N LEU A 48 6.98 2.31 1.51
CA LEU A 48 8.42 2.29 1.74
C LEU A 48 9.02 3.69 1.56
N ASP A 49 10.06 4.02 2.33
CA ASP A 49 10.80 5.27 2.09
C ASP A 49 11.78 5.12 0.92
N LYS A 50 12.74 4.20 1.07
CA LYS A 50 13.73 3.83 0.05
C LYS A 50 13.62 2.36 -0.36
N THR A 51 14.26 2.02 -1.47
CA THR A 51 14.42 0.64 -1.95
C THR A 51 15.89 0.24 -2.04
N PHE A 52 16.23 -0.93 -1.50
CA PHE A 52 17.55 -1.53 -1.67
C PHE A 52 17.70 -2.12 -3.09
N PRO A 53 18.93 -2.28 -3.62
CA PRO A 53 20.22 -1.90 -3.02
C PRO A 53 20.64 -0.46 -3.38
N THR A 54 19.87 0.26 -4.19
CA THR A 54 20.26 1.58 -4.72
C THR A 54 19.98 2.75 -3.78
N ASN A 55 19.18 2.53 -2.73
CA ASN A 55 18.64 3.59 -1.85
C ASN A 55 17.82 4.65 -2.59
N ASP A 56 17.30 4.32 -3.78
CA ASP A 56 16.36 5.18 -4.47
C ASP A 56 15.10 5.36 -3.63
N CYS A 57 14.50 6.56 -3.68
CA CYS A 57 13.20 6.78 -3.10
C CYS A 57 12.16 5.88 -3.80
N SER A 58 11.41 5.12 -3.00
CA SER A 58 10.41 4.18 -3.52
C SER A 58 9.39 4.89 -4.42
N MET A 59 8.91 6.06 -3.97
CA MET A 59 7.97 6.86 -4.74
C MET A 59 8.57 7.49 -5.99
N CYS A 60 9.88 7.74 -6.06
CA CYS A 60 10.53 8.21 -7.29
C CYS A 60 10.46 7.16 -8.41
N ILE A 61 10.53 5.87 -8.06
CA ILE A 61 10.40 4.77 -9.03
C ILE A 61 8.92 4.46 -9.30
N LEU A 62 8.09 4.46 -8.25
CA LEU A 62 6.71 4.03 -8.34
C LEU A 62 5.78 5.10 -8.94
N ALA A 63 5.93 6.38 -8.59
CA ALA A 63 5.03 7.45 -9.01
C ALA A 63 4.88 7.57 -10.54
N PRO A 64 5.95 7.53 -11.36
CA PRO A 64 5.81 7.54 -12.81
C PRO A 64 4.95 6.38 -13.32
N LYS A 65 5.09 5.18 -12.74
CA LYS A 65 4.29 4.00 -13.12
C LYS A 65 2.83 4.11 -12.67
N LEU A 66 2.57 4.69 -11.49
CA LEU A 66 1.20 4.97 -11.04
C LEU A 66 0.50 5.92 -12.00
N VAL A 67 1.15 7.02 -12.37
CA VAL A 67 0.59 8.02 -13.29
C VAL A 67 0.40 7.43 -14.68
N ALA A 68 1.38 6.66 -15.18
CA ALA A 68 1.27 5.97 -16.46
C ALA A 68 0.05 5.03 -16.47
N ALA A 69 -0.07 4.15 -15.46
CA ALA A 69 -1.19 3.21 -15.39
C ALA A 69 -2.54 3.92 -15.24
N GLY A 70 -2.61 4.98 -14.42
CA GLY A 70 -3.85 5.72 -14.18
C GLY A 70 -4.31 6.61 -15.32
N ARG A 71 -3.44 6.89 -16.31
CA ARG A 71 -3.78 7.71 -17.48
C ARG A 71 -3.71 6.93 -18.80
N HIS A 72 -3.35 5.65 -18.76
CA HIS A 72 -3.16 4.86 -19.97
C HIS A 72 -4.52 4.63 -20.66
N PRO A 73 -4.66 4.91 -21.98
CA PRO A 73 -5.95 4.82 -22.68
C PRO A 73 -6.53 3.40 -22.70
N ASN A 74 -5.67 2.38 -22.70
CA ASN A 74 -6.09 0.98 -22.68
C ASN A 74 -6.30 0.41 -21.27
N ILE A 75 -5.97 1.13 -20.19
CA ILE A 75 -6.16 0.65 -18.81
C ILE A 75 -7.39 1.32 -18.21
N THR A 76 -8.29 0.53 -17.63
CA THR A 76 -9.35 1.03 -16.76
C THR A 76 -9.09 0.57 -15.34
N LEU A 77 -8.80 1.55 -14.48
CA LEU A 77 -8.63 1.36 -13.05
C LEU A 77 -10.01 1.27 -12.37
N ILE A 78 -10.19 0.26 -11.53
CA ILE A 78 -11.39 0.03 -10.72
C ILE A 78 -10.92 -0.24 -9.29
N THR A 79 -10.67 0.84 -8.55
CA THR A 79 -10.24 0.83 -7.15
C THR A 79 -11.43 0.76 -6.19
N ASN A 80 -11.16 0.48 -4.91
CA ASN A 80 -12.19 0.25 -3.89
C ASN A 80 -13.14 -0.89 -4.31
N ALA A 81 -12.57 -1.94 -4.91
CA ALA A 81 -13.34 -2.98 -5.56
C ALA A 81 -12.77 -4.38 -5.34
N GLU A 82 -13.67 -5.37 -5.29
CA GLU A 82 -13.36 -6.75 -4.97
C GLU A 82 -14.10 -7.70 -5.92
N ILE A 83 -13.49 -8.85 -6.23
CA ILE A 83 -14.15 -9.89 -7.04
C ILE A 83 -15.11 -10.65 -6.14
N VAL A 84 -16.37 -10.73 -6.55
CA VAL A 84 -17.44 -11.45 -5.84
C VAL A 84 -17.97 -12.65 -6.62
N GLY A 85 -17.56 -12.80 -7.88
CA GLY A 85 -17.92 -13.96 -8.69
C GLY A 85 -17.04 -14.10 -9.91
N LEU A 86 -16.76 -15.35 -10.28
CA LEU A 86 -16.00 -15.72 -11.46
C LEU A 86 -16.66 -16.94 -12.09
N SER A 87 -16.92 -16.88 -13.39
CA SER A 87 -17.41 -18.01 -14.19
C SER A 87 -16.77 -17.99 -15.59
N GLY A 88 -16.98 -19.06 -16.34
CA GLY A 88 -16.40 -19.23 -17.68
C GLY A 88 -15.09 -20.02 -17.67
N GLU A 89 -14.31 -19.86 -18.74
CA GLU A 89 -13.10 -20.64 -19.01
C GLU A 89 -12.03 -19.77 -19.69
N ALA A 90 -10.82 -20.32 -19.86
CA ALA A 90 -9.72 -19.62 -20.49
C ALA A 90 -10.10 -19.05 -21.87
N GLY A 91 -9.95 -17.74 -22.05
CA GLY A 91 -10.37 -17.02 -23.25
C GLY A 91 -11.76 -16.38 -23.16
N ASN A 92 -12.62 -16.78 -22.21
CA ASN A 92 -13.96 -16.23 -22.04
C ASN A 92 -14.43 -16.35 -20.57
N PHE A 93 -13.85 -15.52 -19.69
CA PHE A 93 -14.28 -15.36 -18.32
C PHE A 93 -15.32 -14.25 -18.18
N GLU A 94 -16.28 -14.48 -17.31
CA GLU A 94 -17.17 -13.45 -16.78
C GLU A 94 -16.84 -13.21 -15.31
N VAL A 95 -16.49 -11.97 -14.97
CA VAL A 95 -16.06 -11.57 -13.63
C VAL A 95 -17.04 -10.55 -13.06
N LYS A 96 -17.59 -10.83 -11.89
CA LYS A 96 -18.43 -9.91 -11.13
C LYS A 96 -17.59 -9.20 -10.08
N ILE A 97 -17.56 -7.88 -10.15
CA ILE A 97 -16.78 -7.01 -9.29
C ILE A 97 -17.74 -6.15 -8.47
N LEU A 98 -17.62 -6.22 -7.15
CA LEU A 98 -18.26 -5.29 -6.24
C LEU A 98 -17.38 -4.05 -6.12
N ARG A 99 -17.88 -2.90 -6.57
CA ARG A 99 -17.27 -1.60 -6.34
C ARG A 99 -17.98 -0.94 -5.17
N LYS A 100 -17.25 -0.73 -4.08
CA LYS A 100 -17.76 -0.10 -2.87
C LYS A 100 -17.94 1.41 -3.09
N ALA A 101 -19.00 1.97 -2.54
CA ALA A 101 -19.27 3.40 -2.58
C ALA A 101 -18.12 4.19 -1.97
N ARG A 102 -17.69 5.27 -2.64
CA ARG A 102 -16.74 6.22 -2.06
C ARG A 102 -17.42 7.31 -1.23
N TYR A 103 -18.72 7.46 -1.44
CA TYR A 103 -19.54 8.59 -1.02
C TYR A 103 -19.06 9.93 -1.60
N ILE A 104 -18.31 9.86 -2.69
CA ILE A 104 -17.69 10.98 -3.39
C ILE A 104 -17.67 10.66 -4.88
N ASP A 105 -18.33 11.51 -5.66
CA ASP A 105 -18.34 11.46 -7.12
C ASP A 105 -16.91 11.68 -7.65
N GLU A 106 -16.34 10.63 -8.23
CA GLU A 106 -14.96 10.64 -8.73
C GLU A 106 -14.76 11.60 -9.90
N GLU A 107 -15.78 11.86 -10.72
CA GLU A 107 -15.66 12.78 -11.87
C GLU A 107 -15.61 14.24 -11.40
N LYS A 108 -16.36 14.57 -10.34
CA LYS A 108 -16.37 15.92 -9.76
C LYS A 108 -15.20 16.17 -8.81
N CYS A 109 -14.70 15.14 -8.13
CA CYS A 109 -13.65 15.29 -7.14
C CYS A 109 -12.31 15.71 -7.79
N ASN A 110 -11.75 16.84 -7.39
CA ASN A 110 -10.46 17.33 -7.89
C ASN A 110 -9.28 17.05 -6.95
N GLY A 111 -9.48 16.34 -5.84
CA GLY A 111 -8.40 15.97 -4.92
C GLY A 111 -7.83 17.12 -4.08
N CYS A 112 -8.52 18.25 -3.91
CA CYS A 112 -7.95 19.43 -3.23
C CYS A 112 -7.76 19.30 -1.70
N GLY A 113 -8.43 18.37 -1.03
CA GLY A 113 -8.23 18.07 0.40
C GLY A 113 -8.85 19.01 1.42
N VAL A 114 -9.56 20.06 1.01
CA VAL A 114 -10.26 20.97 1.93
C VAL A 114 -11.26 20.22 2.84
N CYS A 115 -11.92 19.20 2.31
CA CYS A 115 -12.85 18.36 3.08
C CYS A 115 -12.18 17.62 4.24
N ALA A 116 -10.97 17.09 4.03
CA ALA A 116 -10.19 16.40 5.06
C ALA A 116 -9.69 17.36 6.14
N GLN A 117 -9.16 18.52 5.73
CA GLN A 117 -8.69 19.56 6.65
C GLN A 117 -9.77 20.11 7.59
N LYS A 118 -11.05 20.01 7.19
CA LYS A 118 -12.20 20.48 7.97
C LYS A 118 -12.97 19.37 8.66
N CYS A 119 -12.55 18.12 8.51
CA CYS A 119 -13.19 16.99 9.15
C CYS A 119 -12.78 16.95 10.64
N PRO A 120 -13.73 16.92 11.59
CA PRO A 120 -13.42 16.89 13.02
C PRO A 120 -13.11 15.48 13.55
N VAL A 121 -13.08 14.46 12.69
CA VAL A 121 -12.85 13.07 13.10
C VAL A 121 -11.34 12.79 13.13
N GLU A 122 -10.88 12.20 14.22
CA GLU A 122 -9.55 11.64 14.39
C GLU A 122 -9.68 10.11 14.40
N ALA A 123 -9.30 9.46 13.30
CA ALA A 123 -9.33 8.01 13.15
C ALA A 123 -7.91 7.47 12.97
N ILE A 124 -7.68 6.21 13.33
CA ILE A 124 -6.39 5.53 13.14
C ILE A 124 -6.02 5.55 11.65
N ASP A 125 -4.81 5.99 11.32
CA ASP A 125 -4.29 5.95 9.95
C ASP A 125 -3.67 4.58 9.64
N GLU A 126 -4.43 3.73 8.97
CA GLU A 126 -3.99 2.38 8.62
C GLU A 126 -2.83 2.37 7.60
N TYR A 127 -2.73 3.40 6.75
CA TYR A 127 -1.61 3.52 5.81
C TYR A 127 -0.30 3.81 6.55
N ASN A 128 -0.35 4.66 7.58
CA ASN A 128 0.76 4.91 8.49
C ASN A 128 0.86 3.90 9.66
N GLN A 129 0.24 2.73 9.51
CA GLN A 129 0.32 1.62 10.49
C GLN A 129 -0.12 2.01 11.91
N GLY A 130 -1.04 2.98 12.02
CA GLY A 130 -1.56 3.46 13.30
C GLY A 130 -0.61 4.36 14.09
N LEU A 131 0.49 4.82 13.48
CA LEU A 131 1.43 5.78 14.09
C LEU A 131 0.96 7.24 13.99
N SER A 132 -0.13 7.49 13.27
CA SER A 132 -0.79 8.80 13.16
C SER A 132 -2.29 8.64 13.04
N GLU A 133 -2.97 9.77 13.04
CA GLU A 133 -4.40 9.88 12.82
C GLU A 133 -4.69 10.44 11.42
N ARG A 134 -5.89 10.13 10.91
CA ARG A 134 -6.46 10.65 9.68
C ARG A 134 -7.91 11.05 9.89
N SER A 135 -8.42 11.91 9.02
CA SER A 135 -9.84 12.24 8.95
C SER A 135 -10.70 11.10 8.40
N ALA A 136 -12.01 11.14 8.68
CA ALA A 136 -12.97 10.20 8.10
C ALA A 136 -13.11 10.37 6.57
N VAL A 137 -12.99 11.60 6.05
CA VAL A 137 -12.84 11.86 4.61
C VAL A 137 -11.35 11.98 4.29
N TYR A 138 -10.83 11.10 3.44
CA TYR A 138 -9.38 10.95 3.27
C TYR A 138 -9.00 10.51 1.84
N VAL A 139 -7.71 10.63 1.53
CA VAL A 139 -7.03 9.90 0.44
C VAL A 139 -6.07 8.92 1.09
N LEU A 140 -5.83 7.77 0.44
CA LEU A 140 -5.01 6.70 1.04
C LEU A 140 -3.59 7.17 1.40
N TYR A 141 -2.98 7.96 0.51
CA TYR A 141 -1.68 8.60 0.70
C TYR A 141 -1.56 9.80 -0.24
N PRO A 142 -0.62 10.74 -0.02
CA PRO A 142 -0.61 12.03 -0.73
C PRO A 142 -0.47 11.92 -2.26
N GLN A 143 0.30 10.94 -2.76
CA GLN A 143 0.53 10.70 -4.19
C GLN A 143 -0.40 9.63 -4.78
N ALA A 144 -1.53 9.34 -4.11
CA ALA A 144 -2.45 8.28 -4.50
C ALA A 144 -2.94 8.42 -5.95
N VAL A 145 -3.05 7.28 -6.64
CA VAL A 145 -3.69 7.18 -7.94
C VAL A 145 -4.85 6.18 -7.85
N PRO A 146 -6.09 6.56 -8.23
CA PRO A 146 -6.50 7.92 -8.56
C PRO A 146 -6.45 8.83 -7.32
N LEU A 147 -6.14 10.13 -7.51
CA LEU A 147 -6.16 11.11 -6.42
C LEU A 147 -7.61 11.55 -6.14
N LYS A 148 -8.38 10.65 -5.52
CA LYS A 148 -9.80 10.85 -5.21
C LYS A 148 -10.06 10.55 -3.75
N TYR A 149 -10.73 11.48 -3.08
CA TYR A 149 -11.13 11.29 -1.70
C TYR A 149 -12.20 10.21 -1.58
N MET A 150 -12.29 9.61 -0.40
CA MET A 150 -13.36 8.70 0.01
C MET A 150 -13.78 9.04 1.44
N ILE A 151 -15.03 8.72 1.81
CA ILE A 151 -15.50 8.81 3.20
C ILE A 151 -15.54 7.40 3.80
N ASP A 152 -14.81 7.21 4.88
CA ASP A 152 -14.93 6.06 5.75
C ASP A 152 -16.21 6.19 6.61
N ARG A 153 -17.22 5.39 6.31
CA ARG A 153 -18.50 5.42 7.02
C ARG A 153 -18.44 4.85 8.42
N GLU A 154 -17.49 3.98 8.72
CA GLU A 154 -17.34 3.42 10.06
C GLU A 154 -16.79 4.46 11.03
N LYS A 155 -16.04 5.44 10.53
CA LYS A 155 -15.45 6.53 11.33
C LYS A 155 -16.24 7.84 11.22
N CYS A 156 -17.03 8.04 10.15
CA CYS A 156 -17.77 9.27 9.92
C CYS A 156 -18.90 9.49 10.95
N ILE A 157 -18.93 10.66 11.59
CA ILE A 157 -19.97 11.05 12.55
C ILE A 157 -21.19 11.75 11.93
N GLY A 158 -21.24 11.90 10.61
CA GLY A 158 -22.41 12.48 9.92
C GLY A 158 -22.60 13.99 10.08
N CYS A 159 -21.54 14.75 10.40
CA CYS A 159 -21.62 16.20 10.68
C CYS A 159 -21.88 17.09 9.45
N GLY A 160 -21.69 16.60 8.22
CA GLY A 160 -21.98 17.34 6.99
C GLY A 160 -20.93 18.36 6.55
N THR A 161 -19.95 18.70 7.39
CA THR A 161 -18.93 19.74 7.12
C THR A 161 -18.20 19.54 5.79
N CYS A 162 -17.83 18.30 5.46
CA CYS A 162 -17.12 18.00 4.22
C CYS A 162 -17.95 18.33 2.96
N LYS A 163 -19.28 18.24 3.03
CA LYS A 163 -20.19 18.61 1.93
C LYS A 163 -20.29 20.13 1.79
N GLU A 164 -20.42 20.85 2.91
CA GLU A 164 -20.50 22.32 2.91
C GLU A 164 -19.27 23.00 2.30
N VAL A 165 -18.07 22.46 2.59
CA VAL A 165 -16.81 23.04 2.11
C VAL A 165 -16.41 22.57 0.71
N CYS A 166 -17.09 21.56 0.15
CA CYS A 166 -16.75 20.99 -1.16
C CYS A 166 -17.31 21.84 -2.31
N LYS A 167 -16.51 22.79 -2.81
CA LYS A 167 -16.90 23.64 -3.95
C LYS A 167 -17.24 22.88 -5.24
N ALA A 168 -16.67 21.69 -5.43
CA ALA A 168 -16.94 20.85 -6.58
C ALA A 168 -18.28 20.09 -6.48
N ASN A 169 -18.97 20.15 -5.33
CA ASN A 169 -20.18 19.38 -5.05
C ASN A 169 -20.01 17.88 -5.31
N ALA A 170 -18.84 17.34 -4.95
CA ALA A 170 -18.50 15.94 -5.19
C ALA A 170 -19.02 15.00 -4.09
N ILE A 171 -19.29 15.50 -2.88
CA ILE A 171 -19.75 14.65 -1.77
C ILE A 171 -21.16 14.12 -2.04
N ASN A 172 -21.30 12.80 -2.11
CA ASN A 172 -22.57 12.10 -2.32
C ASN A 172 -22.77 11.01 -1.27
N TYR A 173 -23.46 11.35 -0.18
CA TYR A 173 -23.75 10.40 0.89
C TYR A 173 -24.68 9.24 0.46
N GLU A 174 -25.46 9.42 -0.60
CA GLU A 174 -26.42 8.41 -1.05
C GLU A 174 -25.81 7.41 -2.04
N GLU A 175 -24.53 7.56 -2.40
CA GLU A 175 -23.83 6.61 -3.26
C GLU A 175 -23.91 5.20 -2.66
N GLN A 176 -24.26 4.23 -3.50
CA GLN A 176 -24.39 2.83 -3.12
C GLN A 176 -23.34 1.99 -3.80
N ASP A 177 -23.02 0.86 -3.18
CA ASP A 177 -22.20 -0.17 -3.80
C ASP A 177 -22.82 -0.61 -5.12
N SER A 178 -21.97 -0.95 -6.09
CA SER A 178 -22.40 -1.36 -7.42
C SER A 178 -21.69 -2.63 -7.87
N ILE A 179 -22.41 -3.46 -8.64
CA ILE A 179 -21.83 -4.64 -9.29
C ILE A 179 -21.50 -4.29 -10.74
N VAL A 180 -20.24 -4.47 -11.10
CA VAL A 180 -19.76 -4.36 -12.48
C VAL A 180 -19.45 -5.77 -12.99
N THR A 181 -20.03 -6.15 -14.12
CA THR A 181 -19.72 -7.40 -14.79
C THR A 181 -18.76 -7.13 -15.95
N LEU A 182 -17.60 -7.77 -15.94
CA LEU A 182 -16.59 -7.68 -16.99
C LEU A 182 -16.46 -9.01 -17.71
N LYS A 183 -16.25 -8.95 -19.04
CA LYS A 183 -15.82 -10.09 -19.84
C LYS A 183 -14.34 -9.93 -20.17
N VAL A 184 -13.54 -10.95 -19.88
CA VAL A 184 -12.08 -10.95 -20.11
C VAL A 184 -11.61 -12.31 -20.60
N GLY A 185 -10.55 -12.34 -21.40
CA GLY A 185 -9.96 -13.58 -21.88
C GLY A 185 -8.96 -14.19 -20.92
N SER A 186 -8.33 -13.38 -20.07
CA SER A 186 -7.34 -13.83 -19.09
C SER A 186 -7.36 -12.99 -17.81
N ILE A 187 -6.81 -13.56 -16.74
CA ILE A 187 -6.74 -12.96 -15.42
C ILE A 187 -5.31 -13.12 -14.89
N ILE A 188 -4.72 -12.04 -14.39
CA ILE A 188 -3.43 -12.03 -13.69
C ILE A 188 -3.70 -11.74 -12.22
N LEU A 189 -3.26 -12.63 -11.34
CA LEU A 189 -3.33 -12.43 -9.90
C LEU A 189 -2.03 -11.82 -9.38
N ALA A 190 -2.11 -10.59 -8.89
CA ALA A 190 -1.02 -9.86 -8.24
C ALA A 190 -1.47 -9.23 -6.89
N PRO A 191 -2.12 -10.00 -5.98
CA PRO A 191 -2.72 -9.45 -4.76
C PRO A 191 -1.70 -8.92 -3.74
N GLY A 192 -0.41 -9.21 -3.92
CA GLY A 192 0.65 -8.82 -3.02
C GLY A 192 0.84 -9.80 -1.85
N PHE A 193 1.16 -9.27 -0.68
CA PHE A 193 1.41 -10.02 0.54
C PHE A 193 0.86 -9.25 1.75
N GLU A 194 0.81 -9.91 2.89
CA GLU A 194 0.52 -9.30 4.19
C GLU A 194 1.72 -9.50 5.12
N SER A 195 1.99 -8.50 5.96
CA SER A 195 3.04 -8.60 6.98
C SER A 195 2.65 -9.63 8.03
N PHE A 196 3.65 -10.35 8.55
CA PHE A 196 3.44 -11.27 9.66
C PHE A 196 2.94 -10.52 10.90
N ASP A 197 1.96 -11.10 11.60
CA ASP A 197 1.48 -10.56 12.87
C ASP A 197 2.47 -10.87 14.00
N ALA A 198 3.31 -9.89 14.33
CA ALA A 198 4.35 -10.02 15.35
C ALA A 198 3.80 -10.28 16.77
N ARG A 199 2.50 -10.11 17.03
CA ARG A 199 1.88 -10.46 18.33
C ARG A 199 1.96 -11.96 18.62
N LEU A 200 2.09 -12.79 17.58
CA LEU A 200 2.28 -14.23 17.71
C LEU A 200 3.66 -14.61 18.29
N LYS A 201 4.61 -13.68 18.35
CA LYS A 201 5.92 -13.82 19.00
C LYS A 201 5.96 -12.98 20.27
N SER A 202 5.18 -13.41 21.25
CA SER A 202 4.93 -12.66 22.50
C SER A 202 6.19 -12.27 23.28
N GLU A 203 7.28 -13.03 23.15
CA GLU A 203 8.58 -12.77 23.76
C GLU A 203 9.24 -11.48 23.28
N TYR A 204 8.90 -11.00 22.08
CA TYR A 204 9.39 -9.73 21.53
C TYR A 204 8.52 -8.54 21.94
N GLY A 205 7.34 -8.77 22.51
CA GLY A 205 6.54 -7.73 23.14
C GLY A 205 5.88 -6.72 22.19
N TYR A 206 5.75 -7.04 20.89
CA TYR A 206 4.96 -6.23 19.96
C TYR A 206 3.50 -6.11 20.44
N GLY A 207 2.97 -4.88 20.44
CA GLY A 207 1.66 -4.55 21.01
C GLY A 207 1.64 -4.41 22.55
N ARG A 208 2.72 -4.76 23.26
CA ARG A 208 2.90 -4.52 24.70
C ARG A 208 3.84 -3.35 24.97
N TYR A 209 4.93 -3.26 24.21
CA TYR A 209 5.94 -2.22 24.34
C TYR A 209 5.79 -1.22 23.19
N PRO A 210 5.50 0.07 23.47
CA PRO A 210 5.24 1.04 22.39
C PRO A 210 6.44 1.27 21.46
N ASN A 211 7.67 1.00 21.93
CA ASN A 211 8.90 1.16 21.15
C ASN A 211 9.32 -0.12 20.41
N VAL A 212 8.51 -1.18 20.47
CA VAL A 212 8.68 -2.35 19.61
C VAL A 212 7.77 -2.16 18.41
N VAL A 213 8.39 -1.93 17.26
CA VAL A 213 7.70 -1.74 15.98
C VAL A 213 8.18 -2.79 14.97
N THR A 214 7.31 -3.12 14.03
CA THR A 214 7.59 -3.92 12.84
C THR A 214 8.37 -3.09 11.81
N SER A 215 9.03 -3.76 10.86
CA SER A 215 9.74 -3.07 9.78
C SER A 215 8.83 -2.17 8.94
N ILE A 216 7.58 -2.57 8.66
CA ILE A 216 6.68 -1.71 7.88
C ILE A 216 6.25 -0.45 8.65
N GLU A 217 6.09 -0.52 9.98
CA GLU A 217 5.91 0.67 10.82
C GLU A 217 7.16 1.54 10.81
N PHE A 218 8.35 0.92 10.85
CA PHE A 218 9.62 1.65 10.77
C PHE A 218 9.84 2.33 9.41
N GLU A 219 9.40 1.74 8.30
CA GLU A 219 9.36 2.41 6.99
C GLU A 219 8.50 3.69 7.04
N ARG A 220 7.35 3.65 7.73
CA ARG A 220 6.52 4.83 7.91
C ARG A 220 7.21 5.89 8.77
N ILE A 221 7.92 5.49 9.83
CA ILE A 221 8.76 6.39 10.64
C ILE A 221 9.83 7.09 9.78
N LEU A 222 10.53 6.33 8.94
CA LEU A 222 11.57 6.84 8.05
C LEU A 222 11.02 7.71 6.91
N SER A 223 9.78 7.48 6.50
CA SER A 223 9.20 8.16 5.35
C SER A 223 9.02 9.66 5.56
N ALA A 224 9.47 10.47 4.60
CA ALA A 224 9.26 11.92 4.60
C ALA A 224 7.77 12.32 4.57
N SER A 225 6.90 11.47 4.00
CA SER A 225 5.43 11.64 4.02
C SER A 225 4.75 10.86 5.16
N GLY A 226 5.56 10.29 6.06
CA GLY A 226 5.10 9.52 7.21
C GLY A 226 4.77 10.37 8.43
N PRO A 227 4.32 9.73 9.52
CA PRO A 227 3.86 10.37 10.76
C PRO A 227 4.88 11.36 11.36
N TYR A 228 6.18 11.06 11.24
CA TYR A 228 7.25 11.85 11.86
C TYR A 228 8.07 12.65 10.85
N SER A 229 7.58 12.80 9.60
CA SER A 229 8.26 13.54 8.53
C SER A 229 9.73 13.12 8.32
N GLY A 230 10.01 11.81 8.46
CA GLY A 230 11.33 11.22 8.32
C GLY A 230 12.23 11.26 9.55
N MET A 231 11.79 11.87 10.66
CA MET A 231 12.53 11.83 11.93
C MET A 231 12.36 10.47 12.61
N VAL A 232 13.48 9.87 13.03
CA VAL A 232 13.48 8.60 13.76
C VAL A 232 13.08 8.86 15.22
N LEU A 233 11.79 8.84 15.51
CA LEU A 233 11.24 9.10 16.85
C LEU A 233 10.66 7.85 17.48
N ARG A 234 10.83 7.70 18.80
CA ARG A 234 10.21 6.63 19.59
C ARG A 234 8.70 6.86 19.72
N PRO A 235 7.84 5.89 19.38
CA PRO A 235 6.39 6.06 19.51
C PRO A 235 5.91 6.33 20.94
N SER A 236 6.66 5.92 21.98
CA SER A 236 6.24 6.13 23.37
C SER A 236 6.26 7.59 23.83
N ASP A 237 7.26 8.35 23.39
CA ASP A 237 7.58 9.65 23.97
C ASP A 237 8.07 10.69 22.95
N GLY A 238 8.17 10.35 21.67
CA GLY A 238 8.60 11.26 20.61
C GLY A 238 10.08 11.62 20.67
N GLU A 239 10.86 10.98 21.54
CA GLU A 239 12.29 11.26 21.67
C GLU A 239 13.11 10.48 20.64
N ILE A 240 14.26 11.04 20.28
CA ILE A 240 15.19 10.40 19.35
C ILE A 240 15.89 9.22 20.08
N PRO A 241 15.82 7.98 19.56
CA PRO A 241 16.54 6.86 20.15
C PRO A 241 18.05 7.04 19.94
N ARG A 242 18.85 6.61 20.92
CA ARG A 242 20.31 6.50 20.75
C ARG A 242 20.73 5.18 20.11
N LYS A 243 19.92 4.13 20.31
CA LYS A 243 20.18 2.77 19.86
C LYS A 243 18.93 2.16 19.25
N VAL A 244 19.10 1.44 18.15
CA VAL A 244 18.04 0.67 17.49
C VAL A 244 18.51 -0.78 17.28
N ALA A 245 17.67 -1.73 17.63
CA ALA A 245 17.90 -3.14 17.43
C ALA A 245 16.92 -3.69 16.38
N PHE A 246 17.44 -4.32 15.34
CA PHE A 246 16.67 -5.06 14.35
C PHE A 246 16.74 -6.55 14.66
N ILE A 247 15.60 -7.23 14.72
CA ILE A 247 15.53 -8.66 14.97
C ILE A 247 15.09 -9.34 13.67
N GLN A 248 15.97 -10.14 13.09
CA GLN A 248 15.68 -10.82 11.84
C GLN A 248 14.83 -12.07 12.06
N CYS A 249 14.19 -12.52 10.98
CA CYS A 249 13.43 -13.77 10.94
C CYS A 249 12.22 -13.82 11.88
N VAL A 250 11.70 -12.67 12.35
CA VAL A 250 10.43 -12.63 13.09
C VAL A 250 9.31 -13.17 12.19
N GLY A 251 8.74 -14.31 12.56
CA GLY A 251 7.68 -14.99 11.81
C GLY A 251 8.13 -15.75 10.56
N SER A 252 9.43 -15.96 10.37
CA SER A 252 10.01 -16.68 9.23
C SER A 252 11.13 -17.61 9.68
N ARG A 253 11.29 -18.76 9.03
CA ARG A 253 12.19 -19.83 9.49
C ARG A 253 11.90 -20.21 10.95
N ASP A 254 10.61 -20.17 11.32
CA ASP A 254 10.13 -20.41 12.67
C ASP A 254 8.98 -21.44 12.64
N VAL A 255 9.29 -22.65 13.11
CA VAL A 255 8.36 -23.78 13.21
C VAL A 255 7.23 -23.53 14.19
N GLN A 256 7.43 -22.68 15.21
CA GLN A 256 6.44 -22.46 16.27
C GLN A 256 5.21 -21.70 15.75
N VAL A 257 5.39 -20.91 14.70
CA VAL A 257 4.31 -20.15 14.04
C VAL A 257 3.96 -20.72 12.67
N GLY A 258 4.43 -21.94 12.36
CA GLY A 258 4.12 -22.66 11.12
C GLY A 258 4.84 -22.15 9.86
N ASN A 259 5.78 -21.20 9.99
CA ASN A 259 6.42 -20.53 8.87
C ASN A 259 7.87 -21.00 8.69
N ASN A 260 8.04 -22.16 8.05
CA ASN A 260 9.36 -22.78 7.84
C ASN A 260 10.16 -22.18 6.66
N TYR A 261 9.58 -21.24 5.92
CA TYR A 261 10.21 -20.58 4.78
C TYR A 261 10.99 -19.33 5.20
N CYS A 262 11.88 -18.87 4.32
CA CYS A 262 12.51 -17.56 4.44
C CYS A 262 11.69 -16.52 3.68
N SER A 263 11.41 -15.37 4.29
CA SER A 263 10.70 -14.25 3.65
C SER A 263 11.53 -13.45 2.64
N ALA A 264 12.73 -13.93 2.29
CA ALA A 264 13.59 -13.48 1.18
C ALA A 264 14.15 -12.04 1.27
N ALA A 265 13.34 -11.04 1.60
CA ALA A 265 13.69 -9.62 1.58
C ALA A 265 14.17 -9.06 2.93
N CYS A 266 13.91 -9.75 4.05
CA CYS A 266 14.08 -9.16 5.38
C CYS A 266 15.49 -8.78 5.78
N CYS A 267 16.50 -9.53 5.32
CA CYS A 267 17.89 -9.14 5.53
C CYS A 267 18.19 -7.79 4.85
N MET A 268 17.72 -7.61 3.62
CA MET A 268 18.04 -6.44 2.83
C MET A 268 17.27 -5.20 3.28
N TYR A 269 15.97 -5.32 3.61
CA TYR A 269 15.26 -4.17 4.15
C TYR A 269 15.80 -3.76 5.52
N ALA A 270 16.26 -4.67 6.36
CA ALA A 270 16.81 -4.32 7.68
C ALA A 270 18.14 -3.59 7.57
N ILE A 271 19.02 -4.05 6.67
CA ILE A 271 20.27 -3.32 6.35
C ILE A 271 19.92 -1.93 5.82
N LYS A 272 18.97 -1.84 4.89
CA LYS A 272 18.52 -0.56 4.33
C LYS A 272 17.94 0.37 5.38
N GLU A 273 16.99 -0.10 6.19
CA GLU A 273 16.40 0.66 7.29
C GLU A 273 17.47 1.16 8.25
N ALA A 274 18.48 0.34 8.59
CA ALA A 274 19.58 0.74 9.45
C ALA A 274 20.47 1.83 8.83
N VAL A 275 20.77 1.73 7.52
CA VAL A 275 21.53 2.74 6.77
C VAL A 275 20.76 4.06 6.73
N ILE A 276 19.49 4.02 6.28
CA ILE A 276 18.66 5.23 6.16
C ILE A 276 18.39 5.87 7.52
N ALA A 277 18.18 5.09 8.58
CA ALA A 277 18.02 5.63 9.92
C ALA A 277 19.26 6.40 10.40
N LYS A 278 20.47 5.92 10.06
CA LYS A 278 21.73 6.63 10.37
C LYS A 278 21.94 7.87 9.50
N GLU A 279 21.47 7.88 8.26
CA GLU A 279 21.47 9.07 7.40
C GLU A 279 20.52 10.14 7.93
N HIS A 280 19.33 9.75 8.39
CA HIS A 280 18.33 10.67 8.93
C HIS A 280 18.72 11.20 10.32
N GLN A 281 19.40 10.38 11.12
CA GLN A 281 19.81 10.74 12.47
C GLN A 281 21.27 10.41 12.74
N SER A 282 22.10 11.46 12.80
CA SER A 282 23.51 11.35 13.15
C SER A 282 23.70 10.78 14.56
N GLY A 283 24.64 9.84 14.72
CA GLY A 283 24.98 9.26 16.02
C GLY A 283 24.08 8.11 16.48
N LEU A 284 23.14 7.66 15.63
CA LEU A 284 22.33 6.48 15.90
C LEU A 284 23.16 5.20 15.80
N ASP A 285 23.12 4.38 16.85
CA ASP A 285 23.79 3.07 16.88
C ASP A 285 22.78 1.97 16.53
N CYS A 286 22.98 1.30 15.40
CA CYS A 286 22.07 0.26 14.89
C CYS A 286 22.74 -1.11 14.96
N THR A 287 22.04 -2.08 15.56
CA THR A 287 22.48 -3.48 15.65
C THR A 287 21.46 -4.40 14.99
N ILE A 288 21.90 -5.28 14.09
CA ILE A 288 21.04 -6.28 13.45
C ILE A 288 21.35 -7.66 14.04
N PHE A 289 20.35 -8.27 14.69
CA PHE A 289 20.41 -9.62 15.23
C PHE A 289 19.90 -10.61 14.18
N PHE A 290 20.79 -11.40 13.61
CA PHE A 290 20.47 -12.32 12.51
C PHE A 290 20.99 -13.74 12.77
N MET A 291 20.39 -14.72 12.07
CA MET A 291 20.95 -16.08 11.95
C MET A 291 21.93 -16.15 10.79
N ASP A 292 21.46 -15.76 9.60
CA ASP A 292 22.25 -15.63 8.38
C ASP A 292 21.86 -14.32 7.68
N ILE A 293 22.83 -13.62 7.09
CA ILE A 293 22.55 -12.53 6.14
C ILE A 293 22.35 -13.15 4.75
N ARG A 294 21.17 -12.89 4.16
CA ARG A 294 20.79 -13.42 2.83
C ARG A 294 20.79 -12.32 1.78
N ALA A 295 21.99 -11.90 1.38
CA ALA A 295 22.25 -10.84 0.40
C ALA A 295 22.51 -11.42 -1.02
N TYR A 296 21.57 -12.19 -1.56
CA TYR A 296 21.80 -13.04 -2.75
C TYR A 296 21.50 -12.37 -4.12
N GLY A 297 20.98 -11.14 -4.13
CA GLY A 297 20.72 -10.39 -5.36
C GLY A 297 21.97 -9.76 -5.95
N LYS A 298 21.89 -9.29 -7.21
CA LYS A 298 22.99 -8.51 -7.80
C LYS A 298 23.27 -7.29 -6.94
N ASP A 299 24.54 -7.08 -6.60
CA ASP A 299 25.04 -5.99 -5.76
C ASP A 299 24.53 -6.00 -4.30
N PHE A 300 23.80 -7.03 -3.85
CA PHE A 300 23.28 -7.09 -2.47
C PHE A 300 24.39 -7.35 -1.46
N GLU A 301 25.35 -8.22 -1.79
CA GLU A 301 26.52 -8.44 -0.93
C GLU A 301 27.34 -7.16 -0.78
N LEU A 302 27.56 -6.42 -1.88
CA LEU A 302 28.25 -5.13 -1.83
C LEU A 302 27.49 -4.11 -0.97
N TYR A 303 26.17 -4.13 -0.98
CA TYR A 303 25.34 -3.27 -0.15
C TYR A 303 25.36 -3.65 1.34
N TYR A 304 25.64 -4.92 1.65
CA TYR A 304 25.77 -5.41 3.03
C TYR A 304 27.11 -5.02 3.67
N LEU A 305 28.20 -5.01 2.87
CA LEU A 305 29.56 -4.70 3.30
C LEU A 305 29.78 -3.20 3.58
#